data_AF-A0A0V0STF7-F1
#
_entry.id   AF-A0A0V0STF7-F1
#
_cell.length_a   1.000
_cell.length_b   1.000
_cell.length_c   1.000
_cell.angle_alpha   90.00
_cell.angle_beta   90.00
_cell.angle_gamma   90.00
#
_symmetry.space_group_name_H-M   'P 1'
#
loop_
_entity.id
_entity.type
_entity.pdbx_description
1 polymer ?
#
loop_
_entity_poly.entity_id
_entity_poly.type
_entity_poly.pdbx_seq_one_letter_code
_entity_poly.pdbx_strand_id
1 'polypeptide(L)' 'LIQALISPANPNEKSFDEILFALEEHFSPQPSEIAKRNAFYKRNQKIGESISDYVANLRRIAQGCNFSDLEIMLRDR' A
#
# COMPACT_ATOMS: atom_id res chain seq x y z
N LEU A 1 -12.15 19.92 -9.83
CA LEU A 1 -11.30 18.88 -9.20
C LEU A 1 -9.94 18.79 -9.89
N ILE A 2 -9.84 18.29 -11.13
CA ILE A 2 -8.55 18.17 -11.86
C ILE A 2 -7.78 19.49 -11.91
N GLN A 3 -8.44 20.60 -12.29
CA GLN A 3 -7.82 21.93 -12.35
C GLN A 3 -7.23 22.39 -11.00
N ALA A 4 -7.79 21.97 -9.87
CA ALA A 4 -7.24 22.30 -8.56
C ALA A 4 -6.00 21.46 -8.22
N LEU A 5 -5.92 20.22 -8.70
CA LEU A 5 -4.78 19.31 -8.47
C LEU A 5 -3.55 19.67 -9.31
N ILE A 6 -3.74 20.21 -10.50
CA ILE A 6 -2.64 20.51 -11.45
C ILE A 6 -2.31 22.00 -11.55
N SER A 7 -3.03 22.86 -10.82
CA SER A 7 -2.73 24.29 -10.74
C SER A 7 -1.27 24.53 -10.31
N PRO A 8 -0.53 25.45 -10.98
CA PRO A 8 -1.01 26.47 -11.91
C PRO A 8 -1.10 26.04 -13.38
N ALA A 9 -0.75 24.80 -13.73
CA ALA A 9 -0.80 24.32 -15.10
C ALA A 9 -2.26 24.14 -15.58
N ASN A 10 -2.49 24.33 -16.88
CA ASN A 10 -3.81 24.10 -17.47
C ASN A 10 -3.99 22.60 -17.79
N PRO A 11 -5.15 21.98 -17.53
CA PRO A 11 -5.42 20.60 -17.95
C PRO A 11 -5.15 20.35 -19.44
N ASN A 12 -5.37 21.36 -20.30
CA ASN A 12 -5.15 21.24 -21.74
C ASN A 12 -3.66 21.20 -22.14
N GLU A 13 -2.76 21.53 -21.21
CA GLU A 13 -1.29 21.48 -21.40
C GLU A 13 -0.69 20.15 -20.94
N LYS A 14 -1.50 19.26 -20.37
CA LYS A 14 -1.08 17.98 -19.81
C LYS A 14 -1.56 16.82 -20.68
N SER A 15 -0.74 15.78 -20.75
CA SER A 15 -1.16 14.52 -21.37
C SER A 15 -2.24 13.84 -20.51
N PHE A 16 -2.98 12.92 -21.12
CA PHE A 16 -3.91 12.07 -20.39
C PHE A 16 -3.22 11.32 -19.24
N ASP A 17 -2.01 10.80 -19.48
CA ASP A 17 -1.24 10.04 -18.48
C ASP A 17 -0.83 10.92 -17.29
N GLU A 18 -0.43 12.18 -17.54
CA GLU A 18 -0.09 13.11 -16.46
C GLU A 18 -1.31 13.46 -15.60
N ILE A 19 -2.49 13.60 -16.21
CA ILE A 19 -3.74 13.85 -15.50
C ILE A 19 -4.13 12.62 -14.67
N LEU A 20 -4.02 11.43 -15.26
CA LEU A 20 -4.33 10.18 -14.57
C LEU A 20 -3.39 9.98 -13.37
N PHE A 21 -2.09 10.20 -13.55
CA PHE A 21 -1.09 10.12 -12.48
C PHE A 21 -1.40 11.09 -11.32
N ALA A 22 -1.75 12.34 -11.63
CA ALA A 22 -2.11 13.32 -10.60
C ALA A 22 -3.37 12.92 -9.81
N LEU A 23 -4.32 12.27 -10.46
CA LEU A 23 -5.51 11.71 -9.80
C LEU A 23 -5.14 10.49 -8.94
N GLU A 24 -4.32 9.59 -9.45
CA GLU A 24 -3.85 8.41 -8.72
C GLU A 24 -3.08 8.79 -7.45
N GLU A 25 -2.12 9.71 -7.54
CA GLU A 25 -1.36 10.20 -6.38
C GLU A 25 -2.26 10.83 -5.31
N HIS A 26 -3.33 11.52 -5.72
CA HIS A 26 -4.22 12.18 -4.77
C HIS A 26 -5.21 11.22 -4.11
N PHE A 27 -5.83 10.33 -4.90
CA PHE A 27 -6.92 9.47 -4.43
C PHE A 27 -6.45 8.09 -3.96
N SER A 28 -5.31 7.64 -4.45
CA SER A 28 -4.74 6.33 -4.13
C SER A 28 -3.21 6.45 -3.96
N PRO A 29 -2.74 7.31 -3.03
CA PRO A 29 -1.31 7.46 -2.79
C PRO A 29 -0.72 6.10 -2.45
N GLN A 30 0.50 5.84 -2.94
CA GLN A 30 1.24 4.64 -2.60
C GLN A 30 1.28 4.49 -1.06
N PRO A 31 0.76 3.37 -0.51
CA PRO A 31 0.77 3.18 0.93
C PRO A 31 2.21 3.21 1.45
N SER A 32 2.44 3.96 2.54
CA SER A 32 3.76 4.03 3.17
C SER A 32 4.28 2.63 3.52
N GLU A 33 5.42 2.26 2.93
CA GLU A 33 6.11 1.00 3.20
C GLU A 33 6.36 0.83 4.71
N ILE A 34 6.77 1.91 5.38
CA ILE A 34 7.00 1.94 6.83
C ILE A 34 5.71 1.61 7.59
N ALA A 35 4.57 2.19 7.18
CA ALA A 35 3.29 1.90 7.82
C ALA A 35 2.84 0.45 7.59
N LYS A 36 3.05 -0.09 6.38
CA LYS A 36 2.75 -1.48 6.05
C LYS A 36 3.61 -2.46 6.86
N ARG A 37 4.92 -2.20 6.93
CA ARG A 37 5.86 -2.99 7.76
C ARG A 37 5.49 -2.91 9.23
N ASN A 38 5.11 -1.73 9.73
CA ASN A 38 4.63 -1.60 11.11
C ASN A 38 3.38 -2.44 11.37
N ALA A 39 2.42 -2.44 10.44
CA ALA A 39 1.23 -3.28 10.54
C ALA A 39 1.58 -4.77 10.52
N PHE A 40 2.54 -5.19 9.68
CA PHE A 40 3.05 -6.56 9.62
C PHE A 40 3.65 -6.98 10.97
N TYR A 41 4.57 -6.18 11.53
CA TYR A 41 5.24 -6.50 12.79
C TYR A 41 4.35 -6.35 14.05
N LYS A 42 3.23 -5.64 13.95
CA LYS A 42 2.24 -5.57 15.04
C LYS A 42 1.18 -6.67 14.96
N ARG A 43 1.09 -7.38 13.85
CA ARG A 43 0.03 -8.38 13.64
C ARG A 43 0.33 -9.66 14.41
N ASN A 44 -0.35 -9.87 15.53
CA ASN A 44 -0.29 -11.11 16.30
C ASN A 44 -1.54 -11.94 16.09
N GLN A 45 -1.44 -13.27 16.12
CA GLN A 45 -2.59 -14.17 16.02
C GLN A 45 -3.63 -13.83 17.10
N LYS A 46 -4.89 -13.72 16.70
CA LYS A 46 -5.99 -13.41 17.64
C LYS A 46 -6.40 -14.67 18.41
N ILE A 47 -6.98 -14.49 19.59
CA ILE A 47 -7.57 -15.59 20.35
C ILE A 47 -8.67 -16.23 19.50
N GLY A 48 -8.57 -17.54 19.27
CA GLY A 48 -9.54 -18.30 18.46
C GLY A 48 -9.36 -18.18 16.94
N GLU A 49 -8.38 -17.42 16.46
CA GLU A 49 -8.04 -17.38 15.03
C GLU A 49 -7.30 -18.66 14.62
N SER A 50 -7.67 -19.26 13.49
CA SER A 50 -6.95 -20.42 12.98
C SER A 50 -5.56 -19.99 12.46
N ILE A 51 -4.60 -20.92 12.49
CA ILE A 51 -3.25 -20.65 11.95
C ILE A 51 -3.33 -20.30 10.47
N SER A 52 -4.20 -20.99 9.71
CA SER A 52 -4.38 -20.73 8.28
C SER A 52 -4.87 -19.30 8.02
N ASP A 53 -5.86 -18.83 8.80
CA ASP A 53 -6.38 -17.46 8.69
C ASP A 53 -5.33 -16.41 9.10
N TYR A 54 -4.56 -16.69 10.14
CA TYR A 54 -3.46 -15.83 10.57
C TYR A 54 -2.44 -15.66 9.45
N VAL A 55 -1.94 -16.76 8.88
CA VAL A 55 -0.92 -16.75 7.82
C VAL A 55 -1.46 -16.10 6.54
N ALA A 56 -2.71 -16.38 6.16
CA ALA A 56 -3.34 -15.76 4.99
C ALA A 56 -3.43 -14.23 5.16
N ASN A 57 -3.84 -13.75 6.34
CA ASN A 57 -3.89 -12.33 6.64
C ASN A 57 -2.50 -11.69 6.70
N LEU A 58 -1.53 -12.39 7.29
CA LEU A 58 -0.16 -11.92 7.40
C LEU A 58 0.48 -11.74 6.01
N ARG A 59 0.28 -12.70 5.10
CA ARG A 59 0.67 -12.61 3.68
C ARG A 59 0.01 -11.42 2.99
N ARG A 60 -1.28 -11.17 3.23
CA ARG A 60 -2.00 -10.01 2.66
C ARG A 60 -1.41 -8.68 3.12
N ILE A 61 -1.03 -8.56 4.39
CA ILE A 61 -0.41 -7.34 4.93
C ILE A 61 0.99 -7.12 4.30
N ALA A 62 1.72 -8.21 4.06
CA ALA A 62 3.07 -8.17 3.51
C ALA A 62 3.15 -7.61 2.07
N GLN A 63 2.05 -7.65 1.29
CA GLN A 63 2.01 -7.19 -0.11
C GLN A 63 2.42 -5.73 -0.32
N GLY A 64 2.34 -4.88 0.71
CA GLY A 64 2.79 -3.47 0.64
C GLY A 64 4.09 -3.19 1.39
N CYS A 65 4.82 -4.22 1.83
CA CYS A 65 6.00 -4.06 2.67
C CYS A 65 7.33 -4.05 1.89
N ASN A 66 7.31 -4.40 0.60
CA ASN A 66 8.51 -4.52 -0.24
C ASN A 66 9.64 -5.31 0.46
N PHE A 67 9.33 -6.47 1.04
CA PHE A 67 10.35 -7.31 1.65
C PHE A 67 11.22 -7.97 0.56
N SER A 68 12.54 -7.96 0.74
CA SER A 68 13.48 -8.64 -0.15
C SER A 68 13.34 -10.16 -0.09
N ASP A 69 13.07 -10.69 1.11
CA ASP A 69 12.75 -12.11 1.31
C ASP A 69 11.47 -12.24 2.14
N LEU A 70 10.36 -12.42 1.44
CA LEU A 70 9.04 -12.54 2.08
C LEU A 70 8.92 -13.81 2.93
N GLU A 71 9.50 -14.93 2.51
CA GLU A 71 9.32 -16.20 3.20
C GLU A 71 10.08 -16.21 4.53
N ILE A 72 11.28 -15.60 4.59
CA ILE A 72 11.98 -15.38 5.87
C ILE A 72 11.15 -14.49 6.79
N MET A 73 10.61 -13.38 6.28
CA MET A 73 9.81 -12.46 7.10
C MET A 73 8.54 -13.12 7.64
N LEU A 74 7.88 -13.98 6.86
CA LEU A 74 6.67 -14.70 7.30
C LEU A 74 6.98 -15.77 8.35
N ARG A 75 8.13 -16.45 8.25
CA ARG A 75 8.56 -17.46 9.23
C ARG A 75 8.87 -16.85 10.59
N ASP A 76 9.45 -15.65 10.60
CA ASP A 76 9.88 -14.97 11.84
C ASP A 76 8.70 -14.31 12.60
N ARG A 77 7.45 -14.50 12.15
CA ARG A 77 6.21 -13.91 12.66
C ARG A 77 5.23 -14.96 13.15
#